data_AF-A0A914TWB9-F1
#
_entry.id   AF-A0A914TWB9-F1
#
_cell.length_a   1.000
_cell.length_b   1.000
_cell.length_c   1.000
_cell.angle_alpha   90.00
_cell.angle_beta   90.00
_cell.angle_gamma   90.00
#
_symmetry.space_group_name_H-M   'P 1'
#
loop_
_entity.id
_entity.type
_entity.pdbx_description
1 polymer ?
#
loop_
_entity_poly.entity_id
_entity_poly.type
_entity_poly.pdbx_seq_one_letter_code
_entity_poly.pdbx_strand_id
1 'polypeptide(L)'
;MNNIVPPILERTEFSRSLRRCAELLHMDKSSSLTEAKNLLEFTFFCGRVTFESELDAKLWLDERRAHEVNRVVRLLADKAESLSEPRERMYVQFLLSVTPRTLFQTYRQFNQC
;
A
#
# COMPACT_ATOMS: atom_id res chain seq x y z
N MET A 1 -15.37 -22.75 18.83
CA MET A 1 -15.72 -21.53 18.07
C MET A 1 -15.21 -21.73 16.66
N ASN A 2 -16.02 -21.49 15.63
CA ASN A 2 -15.58 -21.68 14.24
C ASN A 2 -14.49 -20.64 13.93
N ASN A 3 -13.23 -21.07 13.90
CA ASN A 3 -12.04 -20.26 13.59
C ASN A 3 -11.94 -19.96 12.09
N ILE A 4 -13.04 -19.55 11.46
CA ILE A 4 -13.10 -19.28 10.03
C ILE A 4 -13.52 -17.83 9.87
N VAL A 5 -12.69 -17.05 9.17
CA VAL A 5 -13.01 -15.67 8.80
C VAL A 5 -14.23 -15.68 7.88
N PRO A 6 -15.34 -14.99 8.22
CA PRO A 6 -16.50 -14.92 7.34
C PRO A 6 -16.14 -14.34 5.97
N PRO A 7 -16.74 -14.85 4.88
CA PRO A 7 -16.41 -14.39 3.54
C PRO A 7 -16.86 -12.95 3.31
N ILE A 8 -15.95 -12.11 2.82
CA ILE A 8 -16.29 -10.78 2.29
C ILE A 8 -16.69 -10.93 0.83
N LEU A 9 -17.90 -10.51 0.45
CA LEU A 9 -18.37 -10.59 -0.94
C LEU A 9 -17.57 -9.65 -1.87
N GLU A 10 -17.23 -10.13 -3.07
CA GLU A 10 -16.56 -9.33 -4.09
C GLU A 10 -17.51 -8.28 -4.67
N ARG A 11 -17.27 -7.00 -4.37
CA ARG A 11 -18.09 -5.86 -4.82
C ARG A 11 -17.27 -4.75 -5.45
N THR A 12 -16.03 -4.59 -5.01
CA THR A 12 -15.10 -3.58 -5.51
C THR A 12 -13.71 -4.18 -5.64
N GLU A 13 -12.79 -3.45 -6.27
CA GLU A 13 -11.38 -3.88 -6.35
C GLU A 13 -10.69 -3.99 -4.98
N PHE A 14 -11.30 -3.42 -3.93
CA PHE A 14 -10.80 -3.51 -2.55
C PHE A 14 -11.29 -4.76 -1.82
N SER A 15 -12.35 -5.43 -2.29
CA SER A 15 -12.98 -6.57 -1.60
C SER A 15 -11.99 -7.70 -1.34
N ARG A 16 -11.19 -8.08 -2.35
CA ARG A 16 -10.13 -9.09 -2.25
C ARG A 16 -9.10 -8.73 -1.19
N SER A 17 -8.61 -7.49 -1.19
CA SER A 17 -7.61 -7.02 -0.23
C SER A 17 -8.16 -7.01 1.19
N LEU A 18 -9.41 -6.55 1.38
CA LEU A 18 -10.07 -6.55 2.68
C LEU A 18 -10.25 -7.97 3.23
N ARG A 19 -10.61 -8.94 2.37
CA ARG A 19 -10.71 -10.35 2.78
C ARG A 19 -9.36 -10.86 3.28
N ARG A 20 -8.29 -10.58 2.51
CA ARG A 20 -6.95 -11.02 2.86
C ARG A 20 -6.42 -10.33 4.12
N CYS A 21 -6.73 -9.06 4.35
CA CYS A 21 -6.45 -8.38 5.61
C CYS A 21 -7.13 -9.07 6.79
N ALA A 22 -8.41 -9.46 6.65
CA ALA A 22 -9.13 -10.16 7.70
C ALA A 22 -8.50 -11.53 8.01
N GLU A 23 -8.06 -12.27 6.99
CA GLU A 23 -7.29 -13.51 7.15
C GLU A 23 -5.97 -13.28 7.89
N LEU A 24 -5.16 -12.29 7.47
CA LEU A 24 -3.89 -11.97 8.12
C LEU A 24 -4.07 -11.63 9.61
N LEU A 25 -5.07 -10.81 9.93
CA LEU A 25 -5.39 -10.42 11.30
C LEU A 25 -5.91 -11.60 12.13
N HIS A 26 -6.54 -12.60 11.51
CA HIS A 26 -7.00 -13.81 12.20
C HIS A 26 -5.87 -14.78 12.56
N MET A 27 -4.74 -14.74 11.85
CA MET A 27 -3.60 -15.65 12.11
C MET A 27 -2.89 -15.42 13.45
N ASP A 28 -3.19 -14.32 14.15
CA ASP A 28 -2.63 -13.94 15.45
C ASP A 28 -1.09 -14.03 15.53
N LYS A 29 -0.41 -13.61 14.45
CA LYS A 29 1.05 -13.51 14.40
C LYS A 29 1.49 -12.10 14.78
N SER A 30 2.68 -11.96 15.35
CA SER A 30 3.29 -10.65 15.63
C SER A 30 3.46 -9.77 14.37
N SER A 31 3.60 -10.39 13.18
CA SER A 31 3.71 -9.68 11.91
C SER A 31 2.36 -9.34 11.26
N SER A 32 1.25 -9.92 11.72
CA SER A 32 -0.07 -9.81 11.08
C SER A 32 -0.54 -8.38 10.88
N LEU A 33 -0.32 -7.50 11.87
CA LEU A 33 -0.72 -6.09 11.78
C LEU A 33 0.09 -5.33 10.71
N THR A 34 1.41 -5.58 10.66
CA THR A 34 2.30 -4.98 9.67
C THR A 34 1.99 -5.48 8.26
N GLU A 35 1.75 -6.77 8.10
CA GLU A 35 1.37 -7.38 6.82
C GLU A 35 0.01 -6.85 6.33
N ALA A 36 -0.99 -6.74 7.23
CA ALA A 36 -2.29 -6.16 6.89
C ALA A 36 -2.17 -4.68 6.50
N LYS A 37 -1.35 -3.89 7.23
CA LYS A 37 -1.06 -2.50 6.89
C LYS A 37 -0.44 -2.38 5.49
N ASN A 38 0.63 -3.15 5.23
CA ASN A 38 1.34 -3.10 3.94
C ASN A 38 0.39 -3.47 2.78
N LEU A 39 -0.48 -4.45 2.97
CA LEU A 39 -1.47 -4.85 1.98
C LEU A 39 -2.50 -3.74 1.70
N LEU A 40 -2.98 -3.05 2.74
CA LEU A 40 -3.88 -1.91 2.59
C LEU A 40 -3.20 -0.76 1.86
N GLU A 41 -1.98 -0.39 2.25
CA GLU A 41 -1.21 0.66 1.59
C GLU A 41 -0.93 0.34 0.12
N PHE A 42 -0.53 -0.91 -0.18
CA PHE A 42 -0.36 -1.39 -1.55
C PHE A 42 -1.65 -1.23 -2.36
N THR A 43 -2.78 -1.70 -1.83
CA THR A 43 -4.07 -1.63 -2.52
C THR A 43 -4.52 -0.19 -2.76
N PHE A 44 -4.34 0.69 -1.77
CA PHE A 44 -4.76 2.09 -1.86
C PHE A 44 -3.88 2.95 -2.77
N PHE A 45 -2.57 2.72 -2.77
CA PHE A 45 -1.61 3.65 -3.37
C PHE A 45 -0.89 3.09 -4.61
N CYS A 46 -0.76 1.78 -4.74
CA CYS A 46 -0.16 1.16 -5.93
C CYS A 46 -1.21 0.78 -6.97
N GLY A 47 -2.45 0.50 -6.57
CA GLY A 47 -3.53 0.13 -7.50
C GLY A 47 -3.20 -1.16 -8.27
N ARG A 48 -3.35 -1.14 -9.59
CA ARG A 48 -3.19 -2.30 -10.48
C ARG A 48 -1.77 -2.48 -11.04
N VAL A 49 -0.76 -1.97 -10.34
CA VAL A 49 0.63 -2.07 -10.77
C VAL A 49 1.10 -3.53 -10.64
N THR A 50 1.83 -3.98 -11.66
CA THR A 50 2.47 -5.29 -11.71
C THR A 50 3.98 -5.14 -11.56
N PHE A 51 4.57 -5.98 -10.72
CA PHE A 51 6.02 -6.07 -10.58
C PHE A 51 6.50 -7.45 -11.02
N GLU A 52 7.40 -7.51 -12.01
CA GLU A 52 8.02 -8.78 -12.42
C GLU A 52 9.22 -9.10 -11.51
N SER A 53 9.85 -8.05 -10.97
CA SER A 53 11.03 -8.12 -10.11
C SER A 53 11.01 -7.06 -9.00
N GLU A 54 11.89 -7.23 -8.00
CA GLU A 54 12.15 -6.20 -7.00
C GLU A 54 12.74 -4.92 -7.64
N LEU A 55 13.44 -5.05 -8.77
CA LEU A 55 13.95 -3.89 -9.51
C LEU A 55 12.80 -3.05 -10.07
N ASP A 56 11.73 -3.66 -10.58
CA ASP A 56 10.56 -2.92 -11.06
C ASP A 56 9.87 -2.16 -9.93
N ALA A 57 9.74 -2.81 -8.76
CA ALA A 57 9.23 -2.17 -7.56
C ALA A 57 10.09 -0.98 -7.12
N LYS A 58 11.41 -1.08 -7.28
CA LYS A 58 12.34 0.02 -7.03
C LYS A 58 12.14 1.17 -8.01
N LEU A 59 12.11 0.89 -9.31
CA LEU A 59 11.94 1.91 -10.35
C LEU A 59 10.62 2.65 -10.18
N TRP A 60 9.54 1.92 -9.94
CA TRP A 60 8.23 2.52 -9.64
C TRP A 60 8.28 3.43 -8.41
N LEU A 61 8.91 2.97 -7.33
CA LEU A 61 9.00 3.75 -6.10
C LEU A 61 9.83 5.03 -6.29
N ASP A 62 10.95 4.94 -7.01
CA ASP A 62 11.81 6.08 -7.31
C ASP A 62 11.06 7.11 -8.18
N GLU A 63 10.31 6.66 -9.20
CA GLU A 63 9.44 7.50 -10.03
C GLU A 63 8.37 8.22 -9.18
N ARG A 64 7.65 7.48 -8.33
CA ARG A 64 6.61 8.07 -7.47
C ARG A 64 7.17 9.08 -6.47
N ARG A 65 8.31 8.77 -5.86
CA ARG A 65 9.01 9.70 -4.97
C ARG A 65 9.46 10.96 -5.70
N ALA A 66 9.99 10.84 -6.92
CA ALA A 66 10.38 11.99 -7.72
C ALA A 66 9.17 12.89 -8.07
N HIS A 67 8.04 12.30 -8.46
CA HIS A 67 6.80 13.05 -8.68
C HIS A 67 6.31 13.75 -7.42
N GLU A 68 6.35 13.08 -6.28
CA GLU A 68 5.93 13.62 -5.00
C GLU A 68 6.79 14.82 -4.58
N VAL A 69 8.12 14.69 -4.70
CA VAL A 69 9.06 15.78 -4.44
C VAL A 69 8.77 16.98 -5.34
N ASN A 70 8.55 16.75 -6.64
CA ASN A 70 8.19 17.83 -7.55
C ASN A 70 6.85 18.51 -7.18
N ARG A 71 5.85 17.74 -6.73
CA ARG A 71 4.59 18.32 -6.23
C ARG A 71 4.83 19.20 -5.00
N VAL A 72 5.58 18.70 -4.03
CA VAL A 72 5.91 19.45 -2.79
C VAL A 72 6.69 20.72 -3.10
N VAL A 73 7.67 20.67 -4.02
CA VAL A 73 8.43 21.86 -4.45
C VAL A 73 7.51 22.92 -5.05
N ARG A 74 6.53 22.53 -5.88
CA ARG A 74 5.54 23.47 -6.44
C ARG A 74 4.66 24.10 -5.37
N LEU A 75 4.16 23.30 -4.42
CA LEU A 75 3.36 23.82 -3.29
C LEU A 75 4.15 24.85 -2.47
N LEU A 76 5.44 24.59 -2.25
CA LEU A 76 6.33 25.55 -1.56
C LEU A 76 6.55 26.82 -2.39
N ALA A 77 6.76 26.69 -3.70
CA ALA A 77 6.94 27.84 -4.60
C ALA A 77 5.68 28.72 -4.68
N ASP A 78 4.50 28.10 -4.72
CA ASP A 78 3.21 28.77 -4.82
C ASP A 78 2.74 29.36 -3.47
N LYS A 79 3.53 29.22 -2.40
CA LYS A 79 3.17 29.58 -1.01
C LYS A 79 1.84 28.97 -0.57
N ALA A 80 1.48 27.81 -1.12
CA ALA A 80 0.25 27.12 -0.75
C ALA A 80 0.35 26.62 0.69
N GLU A 81 -0.68 26.86 1.50
CA GLU A 81 -0.74 26.44 2.89
C GLU A 81 -1.02 24.92 2.98
N SER A 82 0.06 24.14 3.01
CA SER A 82 0.16 22.77 3.56
C SER A 82 -0.48 21.59 2.80
N LEU A 83 0.04 20.40 3.12
CA LEU A 83 -0.58 19.08 2.84
C LEU A 83 -1.82 18.91 3.74
N SER A 84 -2.91 19.58 3.39
CA SER A 84 -4.10 19.67 4.24
C SER A 84 -4.85 18.33 4.33
N GLU A 85 -4.82 17.52 3.27
CA GLU A 85 -5.62 16.31 3.19
C GLU A 85 -4.98 15.09 3.89
N PRO A 86 -5.71 14.37 4.76
CA PRO A 86 -5.22 13.16 5.42
C PRO A 86 -4.70 12.10 4.44
N ARG A 87 -5.36 11.95 3.28
CA ARG A 87 -4.96 11.01 2.23
C ARG A 87 -3.56 11.32 1.68
N GLU A 88 -3.25 12.59 1.45
CA GLU A 88 -1.94 13.02 0.97
C GLU A 88 -0.85 12.74 2.00
N ARG A 89 -1.13 13.04 3.27
CA ARG A 89 -0.21 12.73 4.38
C ARG A 89 0.09 11.23 4.47
N MET A 90 -0.94 10.38 4.36
CA MET A 90 -0.77 8.93 4.34
C MET A 90 0.02 8.46 3.11
N TYR A 91 -0.21 9.05 1.94
CA TYR A 91 0.55 8.72 0.75
C TYR A 91 2.04 9.06 0.89
N VAL A 92 2.36 10.25 1.43
CA VAL A 92 3.75 10.64 1.73
C VAL A 92 4.38 9.68 2.74
N GLN A 93 3.67 9.35 3.83
CA GLN A 93 4.15 8.38 4.82
C GLN A 93 4.42 7.00 4.20
N PHE A 94 3.53 6.53 3.33
CA PHE A 94 3.74 5.31 2.56
C PHE A 94 5.01 5.40 1.71
N LEU A 95 5.15 6.43 0.88
CA LEU A 95 6.32 6.62 0.02
C LEU A 95 7.63 6.70 0.82
N LEU A 96 7.61 7.29 2.01
CA LEU A 96 8.80 7.41 2.86
C LEU A 96 9.16 6.10 3.58
N SER A 97 8.18 5.26 3.92
CA SER A 97 8.39 4.05 4.73
C SER A 97 8.55 2.77 3.92
N VAL A 98 7.94 2.68 2.75
CA VAL A 98 7.98 1.46 1.94
C VAL A 98 9.37 1.25 1.32
N THR A 99 9.81 -0.01 1.29
CA THR A 99 11.03 -0.43 0.58
C THR A 99 10.66 -1.22 -0.69
N PRO A 100 11.52 -1.26 -1.73
CA PRO A 100 11.28 -2.08 -2.91
C PRO A 100 11.00 -3.54 -2.56
N ARG A 101 11.76 -4.10 -1.62
CA ARG A 101 11.56 -5.45 -1.09
C ARG A 101 10.18 -5.65 -0.48
N THR A 102 9.78 -4.79 0.46
CA THR A 102 8.46 -4.89 1.12
C THR A 102 7.33 -4.75 0.11
N LEU A 103 7.48 -3.83 -0.85
CA LEU A 103 6.51 -3.58 -1.90
C LEU A 103 6.35 -4.81 -2.80
N PHE A 104 7.47 -5.37 -3.28
CA PHE A 104 7.48 -6.56 -4.12
C PHE A 104 6.95 -7.81 -3.39
N GLN A 105 7.34 -8.00 -2.12
CA GLN A 105 6.83 -9.10 -1.30
C GLN A 105 5.30 -9.01 -1.11
N THR A 106 4.78 -7.80 -0.84
CA THR A 106 3.33 -7.57 -0.69
C THR A 106 2.61 -7.87 -2.00
N TYR A 107 3.14 -7.40 -3.13
CA TYR A 107 2.60 -7.72 -4.46
C TYR A 107 2.55 -9.22 -4.73
N ARG A 108 3.61 -9.97 -4.41
CA ARG A 108 3.66 -11.42 -4.57
C ARG A 108 2.63 -12.10 -3.67
N GLN A 109 2.58 -11.74 -2.40
CA GLN A 109 1.61 -12.29 -1.45
C GLN A 109 0.15 -12.03 -1.86
N PHE A 110 -0.13 -10.88 -2.47
CA PHE A 110 -1.47 -10.54 -2.92
C PHE A 110 -1.91 -11.31 -4.19
N ASN A 111 -0.99 -11.47 -5.16
CA ASN A 111 -1.30 -12.03 -6.48
C ASN A 111 -1.04 -13.53 -6.63
N GLN A 112 -0.38 -14.17 -5.66
CA GLN A 112 -0.13 -15.63 -5.66
C GLN A 112 -1.25 -16.46 -4.99
N CYS A 113 -2.37 -15.84 -4.64
CA CYS A 113 -3.58 -16.53 -4.18
C CYS A 113 -4.60 -16.68 -5.30
#